data_AF-A0A9Q1GRR6-F1
#
_entry.id   AF-A0A9Q1GRR6-F1
#
_cell.length_a   1.000
_cell.length_b   1.000
_cell.length_c   1.000
_cell.angle_alpha   90.00
_cell.angle_beta   90.00
_cell.angle_gamma   90.00
#
_symmetry.space_group_name_H-M   'P 1'
#
loop_
_entity.id
_entity.type
_entity.pdbx_description
1 polymer ?
#
loop_
_entity_poly.entity_id
_entity_poly.type
_entity_poly.pdbx_seq_one_letter_code
_entity_poly.pdbx_strand_id
1 'polypeptide(L)'
;MDEILSAVLDDKGIGGRDYHDVHIIEAHQAAPAASATVSGSMTIGGYDKEQRILVVGDGDFSFSLSMAVAFGSAPNLFATSLDSFEFLMENFMWSVYNIKELKARGCKVLHCVDATQMGNHPELSQIKFDRIIFNFPLAGFFPREVPRQLQIQSVHYS
;
A
#
# COMPACT_ATOMS: atom_id res chain seq x y z
N MET A 1 5.00 10.65 24.15
CA MET A 1 5.71 11.32 23.05
C MET A 1 6.72 10.31 22.60
N ASP A 2 6.28 9.44 21.70
CA ASP A 2 6.78 8.07 21.63
C ASP A 2 7.87 7.96 20.56
N GLU A 3 8.90 7.20 20.92
CA GLU A 3 10.13 6.81 20.19
C GLU A 3 9.93 6.32 18.75
N ILE A 4 8.68 6.12 18.33
CA ILE A 4 8.27 5.61 17.04
C ILE A 4 8.00 6.75 16.04
N LEU A 5 7.61 7.95 16.53
CA LEU A 5 7.40 9.12 15.67
C LEU A 5 8.74 9.64 15.09
N SER A 6 9.84 9.49 15.85
CA SER A 6 11.19 9.81 15.36
C SER A 6 11.65 8.90 14.22
N ALA A 7 11.38 7.60 14.32
CA ALA A 7 11.82 6.63 13.29
C ALA A 7 11.13 6.81 11.92
N VAL A 8 9.96 7.47 11.88
CA VAL A 8 9.23 7.78 10.64
C VAL A 8 9.59 9.17 10.09
N LEU A 9 10.02 10.10 10.95
CA LEU A 9 10.36 11.48 10.59
C LEU A 9 11.85 11.71 10.28
N ASP A 10 12.72 10.73 10.56
CA ASP A 10 14.17 10.89 10.44
C ASP A 10 14.72 11.03 9.00
N ASP A 11 13.90 10.90 7.93
CA ASP A 11 14.43 11.05 6.56
C ASP A 11 14.27 12.46 5.94
N LYS A 12 13.35 13.31 6.41
CA LYS A 12 13.31 14.74 5.99
C LYS A 12 12.60 15.59 7.04
N GLY A 13 13.37 16.42 7.75
CA GLY A 13 12.85 17.35 8.74
C GLY A 13 11.79 18.29 8.20
N ILE A 14 10.55 18.13 8.67
CA ILE A 14 9.48 19.13 8.57
C ILE A 14 8.68 19.06 9.87
N GLY A 15 8.81 20.09 10.69
CA GLY A 15 8.24 20.15 12.03
C GLY A 15 6.74 20.45 12.05
N GLY A 16 6.07 19.82 13.01
CA GLY A 16 5.04 20.45 13.84
C GLY A 16 3.66 20.67 13.20
N ARG A 17 2.79 19.64 13.27
CA ARG A 17 1.35 19.83 13.49
C ARG A 17 0.86 18.76 14.47
N ASP A 18 0.15 19.18 15.50
CA ASP A 18 -0.29 18.33 16.62
C ASP A 18 -1.37 17.33 16.16
N TYR A 19 -1.04 16.04 16.20
CA TYR A 19 -1.90 14.90 15.85
C TYR A 19 -2.72 14.39 17.05
N HIS A 20 -3.16 15.29 17.95
CA HIS A 20 -3.73 14.89 19.23
C HIS A 20 -5.22 14.53 19.23
N ASP A 21 -5.91 14.62 18.09
CA ASP A 21 -7.37 14.39 18.01
C ASP A 21 -7.76 13.30 17.00
N VAL A 22 -6.98 12.22 16.95
CA VAL A 22 -7.38 11.01 16.22
C VAL A 22 -8.17 10.13 17.18
N HIS A 23 -9.50 10.24 17.14
CA HIS A 23 -10.36 9.21 17.69
C HIS A 23 -10.06 7.89 16.96
N ILE A 24 -9.31 7.02 17.64
CA ILE A 24 -9.11 5.62 17.25
C ILE A 24 -10.49 4.97 17.30
N ILE A 25 -11.15 4.87 16.14
CA ILE A 25 -12.23 3.90 15.98
C ILE A 25 -11.49 2.56 15.92
N GLU A 26 -11.50 1.83 17.03
CA GLU A 26 -11.07 0.45 17.05
C GLU A 26 -11.77 -0.27 15.90
N ALA A 27 -10.99 -0.85 14.98
CA ALA A 27 -11.47 -1.90 14.12
C ALA A 27 -11.75 -3.14 14.99
N HIS A 28 -12.87 -3.13 15.71
CA HIS A 28 -13.54 -4.33 16.20
C HIS A 28 -13.98 -5.12 14.95
N GLN A 29 -13.57 -6.36 14.68
CA GLN A 29 -13.01 -7.42 15.51
C GLN A 29 -11.82 -8.06 14.78
N ALA A 30 -10.78 -8.40 15.53
CA ALA A 30 -9.85 -9.43 15.12
C ALA A 30 -10.63 -10.71 14.82
N ALA A 31 -10.51 -11.22 13.59
CA ALA A 31 -10.86 -12.61 13.32
C ALA A 31 -10.06 -13.48 14.31
N PRO A 32 -10.68 -14.50 14.92
CA PRO A 32 -9.99 -15.33 15.89
C PRO A 32 -8.73 -15.89 15.26
N ALA A 33 -7.61 -15.81 15.97
CA ALA A 33 -6.39 -16.51 15.62
C ALA A 33 -6.72 -18.01 15.60
N ALA A 34 -7.08 -18.52 14.42
CA ALA A 34 -7.29 -19.94 14.22
C ALA A 34 -5.92 -20.61 14.36
N SER A 35 -5.66 -21.13 15.55
CA SER A 35 -4.58 -22.05 15.84
C SER A 35 -4.89 -23.38 15.15
N ALA A 36 -4.62 -23.44 13.85
CA ALA A 36 -4.59 -24.67 13.08
C ALA A 36 -3.26 -24.69 12.34
N THR A 37 -2.31 -25.48 12.84
CA THR A 37 -1.12 -25.89 12.10
C THR A 37 -1.56 -26.78 10.94
N VAL A 38 -2.04 -26.16 9.85
CA VAL A 38 -2.21 -26.84 8.57
C VAL A 38 -0.85 -26.76 7.89
N SER A 39 -0.14 -27.88 7.89
CA SER A 39 1.11 -28.10 7.16
C SER A 39 0.84 -28.18 5.64
N GLY A 40 0.28 -27.12 5.06
CA GLY A 40 0.06 -26.95 3.63
C GLY A 40 0.21 -25.48 3.27
N SER A 41 0.91 -25.19 2.16
CA SER A 41 1.04 -23.83 1.62
C SER A 41 -0.36 -23.24 1.43
N MET A 42 -0.67 -22.18 2.17
CA MET A 42 -1.97 -21.52 2.13
C MET A 42 -1.97 -20.58 0.95
N THR A 43 -2.55 -21.04 -0.16
CA THR A 43 -2.71 -20.23 -1.36
C THR A 43 -4.00 -19.41 -1.31
N ILE A 44 -3.94 -18.16 -1.74
CA ILE A 44 -5.10 -17.26 -1.86
C ILE A 44 -5.19 -16.85 -3.33
N GLY A 45 -6.23 -17.29 -4.03
CA GLY A 45 -6.40 -16.95 -5.46
C GLY A 45 -5.23 -17.35 -6.36
N GLY A 46 -4.46 -18.38 -5.98
CA GLY A 46 -3.24 -18.83 -6.68
C GLY A 46 -1.95 -18.10 -6.28
N TYR A 47 -2.03 -17.15 -5.36
CA TYR A 47 -0.89 -16.50 -4.73
C TYR A 47 -0.48 -17.24 -3.47
N ASP A 48 0.81 -17.28 -3.21
CA ASP A 48 1.40 -18.00 -2.09
C ASP A 48 2.46 -17.11 -1.43
N LYS A 49 2.62 -17.18 -0.10
CA LYS A 49 3.52 -16.25 0.63
C LYS A 49 5.00 -16.50 0.33
N GLU A 50 5.34 -17.67 -0.19
CA GLU A 50 6.67 -18.05 -0.62
C GLU A 50 7.02 -17.45 -2.00
N GLN A 51 6.03 -17.02 -2.78
CA GLN A 51 6.26 -16.30 -4.04
C GLN A 51 6.75 -14.88 -3.77
N ARG A 52 7.67 -14.40 -4.60
CA ARG A 52 7.99 -12.98 -4.67
C ARG A 52 6.95 -12.26 -5.51
N ILE A 53 6.13 -11.45 -4.86
CA ILE A 53 4.98 -10.78 -5.48
C ILE A 53 5.22 -9.28 -5.52
N LEU A 54 5.03 -8.70 -6.71
CA LEU A 54 5.00 -7.25 -6.90
C LEU A 54 3.55 -6.81 -7.17
N VAL A 55 3.04 -5.88 -6.36
CA VAL A 55 1.77 -5.19 -6.58
C VAL A 55 2.09 -3.81 -7.12
N VAL A 56 1.66 -3.53 -8.34
CA VAL A 56 1.87 -2.28 -9.06
C VAL A 56 0.59 -1.45 -9.02
N GLY A 57 0.67 -0.22 -8.51
CA GLY A 57 -0.43 0.75 -8.58
C GLY A 57 -1.39 0.74 -7.39
N ASP A 58 -0.97 0.18 -6.24
CA ASP A 58 -1.80 0.11 -5.04
C ASP A 58 -1.96 1.48 -4.38
N GLY A 59 -2.96 2.24 -4.82
CA GLY A 59 -3.13 3.65 -4.49
C GLY A 59 -3.19 3.95 -2.99
N ASP A 60 -3.98 3.21 -2.21
CA ASP A 60 -4.10 3.40 -0.75
C ASP A 60 -3.53 2.24 0.07
N PHE A 61 -2.85 1.29 -0.59
CA PHE A 61 -2.25 0.09 0.00
C PHE A 61 -3.22 -0.92 0.62
N SER A 62 -4.53 -0.74 0.46
CA SER A 62 -5.54 -1.63 1.06
C SER A 62 -5.52 -3.03 0.45
N PHE A 63 -5.30 -3.14 -0.86
CA PHE A 63 -5.21 -4.43 -1.55
C PHE A 63 -4.02 -5.23 -1.03
N SER A 64 -2.83 -4.63 -0.99
CA SER A 64 -1.62 -5.28 -0.48
C SER A 64 -1.76 -5.63 0.99
N LEU A 65 -2.37 -4.77 1.82
CA LEU A 65 -2.60 -5.09 3.23
C LEU A 65 -3.52 -6.31 3.38
N SER A 66 -4.60 -6.39 2.59
CA SER A 66 -5.51 -7.54 2.65
C SER A 66 -4.78 -8.86 2.36
N MET A 67 -3.87 -8.85 1.38
CA MET A 67 -3.06 -10.01 1.03
C MET A 67 -2.02 -10.34 2.12
N ALA A 68 -1.35 -9.33 2.68
CA ALA A 68 -0.40 -9.49 3.77
C ALA A 68 -1.05 -10.04 5.05
N VAL A 69 -2.27 -9.58 5.38
CA VAL A 69 -3.06 -10.10 6.50
C VAL A 69 -3.40 -11.55 6.29
N ALA A 70 -3.83 -11.91 5.09
CA ALA A 70 -4.23 -13.27 4.79
C ALA A 70 -3.03 -14.24 4.71
N PHE A 71 -1.83 -13.76 4.36
CA PHE A 71 -0.58 -14.51 4.51
C PHE A 71 -0.03 -14.55 5.94
N GLY A 72 -0.53 -13.69 6.84
CA GLY A 72 -0.04 -13.49 8.21
C GLY A 72 1.29 -12.73 8.32
N SER A 73 2.11 -12.75 7.28
CA SER A 73 3.35 -11.97 7.11
C SER A 73 3.59 -11.74 5.62
N ALA A 74 4.44 -10.78 5.26
CA ALA A 74 4.62 -10.40 3.86
C ALA A 74 6.07 -10.02 3.47
N PRO A 75 7.11 -10.76 3.90
CA PRO A 75 8.51 -10.42 3.57
C PRO A 75 8.82 -10.50 2.06
N ASN A 76 8.04 -11.27 1.29
CA ASN A 76 8.20 -11.44 -0.15
C ASN A 76 7.29 -10.53 -0.98
N LEU A 77 6.52 -9.65 -0.33
CA LEU A 77 5.59 -8.74 -0.97
C LEU A 77 6.22 -7.36 -1.18
N PHE A 78 6.07 -6.84 -2.39
CA PHE A 78 6.48 -5.50 -2.79
C PHE A 78 5.23 -4.74 -3.21
N ALA A 79 4.81 -3.76 -2.42
CA ALA A 79 3.66 -2.94 -2.71
C ALA A 79 4.12 -1.57 -3.24
N THR A 80 3.63 -1.16 -4.40
CA THR A 80 4.02 0.11 -5.02
C THR A 80 2.83 1.00 -5.31
N SER A 81 3.03 2.31 -5.15
CA SER A 81 2.07 3.36 -5.51
C SER A 81 2.73 4.35 -6.47
N LEU A 82 1.94 4.98 -7.33
CA LEU A 82 2.39 6.10 -8.17
C LEU A 82 2.50 7.39 -7.35
N ASP A 83 1.59 7.58 -6.39
CA ASP A 83 1.55 8.75 -5.53
C ASP A 83 2.71 8.75 -4.52
N SER A 84 3.09 9.96 -4.06
CA SER A 84 4.07 10.11 -2.99
C SER A 84 3.46 9.82 -1.62
N PHE A 85 4.31 9.53 -0.63
CA PHE A 85 3.84 9.33 0.74
C PHE A 85 3.11 10.57 1.29
N GLU A 86 3.62 11.76 0.99
CA GLU A 86 3.02 13.04 1.40
C GLU A 86 1.63 13.22 0.80
N PHE A 87 1.47 12.95 -0.50
CA PHE A 87 0.18 13.03 -1.17
C PHE A 87 -0.84 12.09 -0.55
N LEU A 88 -0.43 10.86 -0.25
CA LEU A 88 -1.28 9.85 0.39
C LEU A 88 -1.68 10.25 1.81
N MET A 89 -0.75 10.82 2.58
CA MET A 89 -1.04 11.33 3.92
C MET A 89 -2.07 12.47 3.89
N GLU A 90 -2.00 13.36 2.90
CA GLU A 90 -2.92 14.50 2.78
C GLU A 90 -4.30 14.12 2.23
N ASN A 91 -4.36 13.15 1.32
CA ASN A 91 -5.58 12.85 0.54
C ASN A 91 -6.27 11.55 0.96
N PHE A 92 -5.55 10.61 1.58
CA PHE A 92 -6.02 9.27 1.90
C PHE A 92 -5.58 8.87 3.31
N MET A 93 -6.21 9.42 4.35
CA MET A 93 -5.80 9.21 5.75
C MET A 93 -5.63 7.72 6.15
N TRP A 94 -6.44 6.82 5.58
CA TRP A 94 -6.34 5.36 5.83
C TRP A 94 -5.09 4.71 5.22
N SER A 95 -4.50 5.30 4.17
CA SER A 95 -3.27 4.79 3.55
C SER A 95 -2.11 4.75 4.53
N VAL A 96 -2.01 5.73 5.43
CA VAL A 96 -0.94 5.79 6.45
C VAL A 96 -1.03 4.59 7.40
N TYR A 97 -2.25 4.23 7.81
CA TYR A 97 -2.48 3.01 8.59
C TYR A 97 -2.09 1.76 7.80
N ASN A 98 -2.52 1.66 6.54
CA ASN A 98 -2.22 0.50 5.69
C ASN A 98 -0.72 0.30 5.48
N ILE A 99 0.00 1.39 5.18
CA ILE A 99 1.46 1.40 5.00
C ILE A 99 2.17 0.96 6.28
N LYS A 100 1.73 1.45 7.45
CA LYS A 100 2.29 1.06 8.74
C LYS A 100 2.13 -0.44 8.99
N GLU A 101 0.92 -0.97 8.82
CA GLU A 101 0.64 -2.39 9.04
C GLU A 101 1.37 -3.30 8.04
N LEU A 102 1.55 -2.84 6.80
CA LEU A 102 2.35 -3.52 5.78
C LEU A 102 3.82 -3.61 6.18
N LYS A 103 4.43 -2.48 6.56
CA LYS A 103 5.83 -2.46 7.04
C LYS A 103 6.01 -3.35 8.26
N ALA A 104 5.06 -3.33 9.21
CA ALA A 104 5.08 -4.20 10.39
C ALA A 104 5.02 -5.70 10.05
N ARG A 105 4.40 -6.07 8.91
CA ARG A 105 4.37 -7.45 8.38
C ARG A 105 5.58 -7.80 7.51
N GLY A 106 6.54 -6.89 7.36
CA GLY A 106 7.74 -7.09 6.54
C GLY A 106 7.57 -6.81 5.05
N CYS A 107 6.42 -6.26 4.63
CA CYS A 107 6.22 -5.87 3.23
C CYS A 107 7.16 -4.72 2.86
N LYS A 108 7.74 -4.77 1.66
CA LYS A 108 8.50 -3.67 1.09
C LYS A 108 7.54 -2.70 0.38
N VAL A 109 7.39 -1.51 0.96
CA VAL A 109 6.51 -0.45 0.44
C VAL A 109 7.33 0.59 -0.31
N LEU A 110 6.94 0.89 -1.56
CA LEU A 110 7.59 1.87 -2.44
C LEU A 110 6.58 2.89 -2.95
N HIS A 111 7.00 4.14 -3.05
CA HIS A 111 6.21 5.26 -3.54
C HIS A 111 6.81 5.83 -4.82
N CYS A 112 6.06 6.67 -5.54
CA CYS A 112 6.51 7.32 -6.77
C CYS A 112 6.98 6.32 -7.85
N VAL A 113 6.40 5.12 -7.90
CA VAL A 113 6.81 4.08 -8.85
C VAL A 113 5.96 4.18 -10.11
N ASP A 114 6.53 4.78 -11.16
CA ASP A 114 5.95 4.79 -12.50
C ASP A 114 6.12 3.43 -13.18
N ALA A 115 4.99 2.75 -13.44
CA ALA A 115 4.96 1.46 -14.11
C ALA A 115 5.57 1.48 -15.52
N THR A 116 5.56 2.63 -16.21
CA THR A 116 6.15 2.77 -17.55
C THR A 116 7.68 2.81 -17.52
N GLN A 117 8.27 3.16 -16.37
CA GLN A 117 9.73 3.27 -16.17
C GLN A 117 10.29 2.20 -15.21
N MET A 118 9.46 1.28 -14.74
CA MET A 118 9.79 0.36 -13.64
C MET A 118 10.95 -0.59 -13.96
N GLY A 119 11.18 -0.92 -15.24
CA GLY A 119 12.32 -1.72 -15.69
C GLY A 119 13.68 -1.09 -15.36
N ASN A 120 13.72 0.22 -15.11
CA ASN A 120 14.92 0.97 -14.73
C ASN A 120 14.93 1.37 -13.24
N HIS A 121 13.90 0.99 -12.48
CA HIS A 121 13.79 1.40 -11.07
C HIS A 121 14.91 0.74 -10.25
N PRO A 122 15.67 1.49 -9.44
CA PRO A 122 16.87 0.99 -8.78
C PRO A 122 16.59 -0.18 -7.84
N GLU A 123 15.43 -0.19 -7.18
CA GLU A 123 15.06 -1.24 -6.24
C GLU A 123 14.32 -2.44 -6.86
N LEU A 124 13.85 -2.32 -8.11
CA LEU A 124 12.99 -3.33 -8.74
C LEU A 124 13.65 -3.98 -9.96
N SER A 125 14.46 -3.24 -10.72
CA SER A 125 15.05 -3.68 -12.00
C SER A 125 15.91 -4.94 -11.89
N GLN A 126 16.52 -5.18 -10.73
CA GLN A 126 17.39 -6.34 -10.48
C GLN A 126 16.67 -7.53 -9.84
N ILE A 127 15.36 -7.40 -9.60
CA ILE A 127 14.56 -8.40 -8.90
C ILE A 127 13.69 -9.15 -9.91
N LYS A 128 13.80 -10.49 -9.91
CA LYS A 128 12.82 -11.35 -10.59
C LYS A 128 11.65 -11.62 -9.65
N PHE A 129 10.44 -11.38 -10.13
CA PHE A 129 9.20 -11.64 -9.42
C PHE A 129 8.53 -12.89 -9.98
N ASP A 130 7.95 -13.71 -9.09
CA ASP A 130 7.15 -14.87 -9.48
C ASP A 130 5.76 -14.44 -9.98
N ARG A 131 5.23 -13.35 -9.42
CA ARG A 131 3.93 -12.77 -9.76
C ARG A 131 4.02 -11.25 -9.79
N ILE A 132 3.38 -10.65 -10.79
CA ILE A 132 3.15 -9.20 -10.87
C ILE A 132 1.64 -9.00 -10.93
N ILE A 133 1.11 -8.27 -9.96
CA ILE A 133 -0.30 -7.90 -9.85
C ILE A 133 -0.40 -6.43 -10.24
N PHE A 134 -1.16 -6.12 -11.28
CA PHE A 134 -1.44 -4.75 -11.66
C PHE A 134 -2.78 -4.32 -11.05
N ASN A 135 -2.72 -3.58 -9.95
CA ASN A 135 -3.89 -3.04 -9.27
C ASN A 135 -4.15 -1.64 -9.84
N PHE A 136 -4.90 -1.54 -10.94
CA PHE A 136 -5.10 -0.29 -11.66
C PHE A 136 -5.66 0.78 -10.71
N PRO A 137 -4.94 1.89 -10.45
CA PRO A 137 -5.44 2.93 -9.56
C PRO A 137 -6.73 3.51 -10.14
N LEU A 138 -7.67 3.86 -9.27
CA LEU A 138 -8.90 4.54 -9.66
C LEU A 138 -8.50 5.75 -10.52
N ALA A 139 -9.01 5.85 -11.76
CA ALA A 139 -8.59 6.88 -12.71
C ALA A 139 -9.02 8.28 -12.25
N GLY A 140 -8.29 8.89 -11.31
CA GLY A 140 -8.28 10.34 -11.03
C GLY A 140 -9.60 11.01 -10.63
N PHE A 141 -10.65 10.26 -10.26
CA PHE A 141 -11.91 10.89 -9.87
C PHE A 141 -11.85 11.43 -8.43
N PHE A 142 -11.23 12.59 -8.25
CA PHE A 142 -11.36 13.34 -7.01
C PHE A 142 -12.80 13.88 -6.91
N PRO A 143 -13.56 13.57 -5.85
CA PRO A 143 -14.96 14.00 -5.71
C PRO A 143 -15.16 15.52 -5.64
N ARG A 144 -14.08 16.30 -5.60
CA ARG A 144 -14.17 17.70 -5.21
C ARG A 144 -14.60 18.67 -6.31
N GLU A 145 -14.58 18.34 -7.61
CA GLU A 145 -14.89 19.39 -8.61
C GLU A 145 -15.74 19.02 -9.84
N VAL A 146 -15.97 17.74 -10.21
CA VAL A 146 -16.73 17.48 -11.46
C VAL A 146 -17.51 16.14 -11.46
N PRO A 147 -18.79 16.12 -11.90
CA PRO A 147 -19.54 14.89 -12.16
C PRO A 147 -18.82 13.89 -13.09
N ARG A 148 -18.99 12.60 -12.82
CA ARG A 148 -18.36 11.46 -13.53
C ARG A 148 -18.37 11.60 -15.05
N GLN A 149 -19.48 12.04 -15.64
CA GLN A 149 -19.63 12.18 -17.09
C GLN A 149 -18.66 13.19 -17.73
N LEU A 150 -18.23 14.21 -16.99
CA LEU A 150 -17.39 15.29 -17.52
C LEU A 150 -15.90 14.97 -17.44
N GLN A 151 -15.47 14.16 -16.47
CA GLN A 151 -14.07 13.75 -16.36
C GLN A 151 -13.65 12.78 -17.47
N ILE A 152 -14.59 11.94 -17.95
CA ILE A 152 -14.37 11.00 -19.08
C ILE A 152 -14.17 11.76 -20.40
N GLN A 153 -14.79 12.92 -20.58
CA GLN A 153 -14.67 13.72 -21.81
C GLN A 153 -13.30 14.41 -21.94
N SER A 154 -12.57 14.60 -20.84
CA SER A 154 -11.24 15.23 -20.85
C SER A 154 -10.12 14.33 -21.36
N VAL A 155 -10.33 13.01 -21.38
CA VAL A 155 -9.31 12.01 -21.77
C VAL A 155 -9.20 11.84 -23.29
N HIS A 156 -10.05 12.50 -24.09
CA HIS A 156 -10.10 12.35 -25.54
C HIS A 156 -9.49 13.50 -26.36
N TYR A 157 -8.80 14.46 -25.73
CA TYR A 157 -7.97 15.41 -26.45
C TYR A 157 -6.61 15.59 -25.76
N SER A 158 -5.64 14.79 -26.20
CA SER A 158 -4.20 15.02 -26.07
C SER A 158 -3.50 14.28 -27.21
#